data_AF-A0A920UDU8-F1
#
_entry.id   AF-A0A920UDU8-F1
#
_cell.length_a   1.000
_cell.length_b   1.000
_cell.length_c   1.000
_cell.angle_alpha   90.00
_cell.angle_beta   90.00
_cell.angle_gamma   90.00
#
_symmetry.space_group_name_H-M   'P 1'
#
loop_
_entity.id
_entity.type
_entity.pdbx_description
1 polymer ?
#
loop_
_entity_poly.entity_id
_entity_poly.type
_entity_poly.pdbx_seq_one_letter_code
_entity_poly.pdbx_strand_id
1 'polypeptide(L)' 'MIGQHPIKVSNELNLGIQINTENPSKVGQDRLINAAAAYQEYKTSLVIVDCGTATTLDVVTAEGVFQGGVICPDC' A
#
# COMPACT_ATOMS: atom_id res chain seq x y z
N MET A 1 -23.64 -0.97 -8.89
CA MET A 1 -23.55 -2.25 -9.63
C MET A 1 -24.02 -3.35 -8.71
N ILE A 2 -25.08 -4.08 -9.06
CA ILE A 2 -25.61 -5.20 -8.27
C ILE A 2 -25.48 -6.46 -9.14
N GLY A 3 -24.98 -7.58 -8.59
CA GLY A 3 -24.80 -8.85 -9.31
C GLY A 3 -23.37 -9.18 -9.78
N GLN A 4 -22.36 -8.36 -9.47
CA GLN A 4 -20.95 -8.69 -9.71
C GLN A 4 -20.27 -9.20 -8.44
N HIS A 5 -19.30 -10.11 -8.59
CA HIS A 5 -18.47 -10.57 -7.49
C HIS A 5 -17.45 -9.49 -7.09
N PRO A 6 -17.35 -9.13 -5.80
CA PRO A 6 -16.39 -8.12 -5.35
C PRO A 6 -14.95 -8.65 -5.48
N ILE A 7 -14.04 -7.78 -5.90
CA ILE A 7 -12.61 -8.05 -5.83
C ILE A 7 -12.14 -7.64 -4.44
N LYS A 8 -11.64 -8.61 -3.68
CA LYS A 8 -11.02 -8.34 -2.38
C LYS A 8 -9.56 -7.99 -2.61
N VAL A 9 -9.14 -6.82 -2.13
CA VAL A 9 -7.74 -6.40 -2.21
C VAL A 9 -6.90 -7.26 -1.28
N SER A 10 -5.77 -7.76 -1.78
CA SER A 10 -4.81 -8.54 -1.01
C SER A 10 -3.42 -8.50 -1.65
N ASN A 11 -2.42 -9.02 -0.93
CA ASN A 11 -1.03 -9.15 -1.38
C ASN A 11 -0.86 -10.21 -2.50
N GLU A 12 -1.88 -11.01 -2.80
CA GLU A 12 -1.86 -11.96 -3.92
C GLU A 12 -2.32 -11.35 -5.25
N LEU A 13 -2.95 -10.17 -5.22
CA LEU A 13 -3.31 -9.46 -6.45
C LEU A 13 -2.07 -8.83 -7.08
N ASN A 14 -2.06 -8.77 -8.41
CA ASN A 14 -1.08 -7.95 -9.11
C ASN A 14 -1.44 -6.47 -8.96
N LEU A 15 -0.77 -5.79 -8.03
CA LEU A 15 -0.95 -4.37 -7.73
C LEU A 15 0.01 -3.45 -8.51
N GLY A 16 0.89 -4.00 -9.35
CA GLY A 16 1.91 -3.22 -10.07
C GLY A 16 3.06 -2.71 -9.19
N ILE A 17 3.16 -3.22 -7.96
CA ILE A 17 4.24 -3.01 -6.99
C ILE A 17 4.68 -4.37 -6.41
N GLN A 18 5.93 -4.47 -5.99
CA GLN A 18 6.43 -5.63 -5.23
C GLN A 18 6.33 -5.34 -3.72
N ILE A 19 5.90 -6.32 -2.93
CA ILE A 19 5.81 -6.19 -1.48
C ILE A 19 7.02 -6.88 -0.84
N ASN A 20 7.86 -6.10 -0.15
CA ASN A 20 9.04 -6.59 0.56
C ASN A 20 8.91 -6.30 2.06
N THR A 21 8.11 -7.11 2.75
CA THR A 21 7.99 -7.10 4.21
C THR A 21 8.14 -8.52 4.75
N GLU A 22 8.49 -8.67 6.02
CA GLU A 22 8.64 -10.00 6.64
C GLU A 22 7.35 -10.84 6.56
N ASN A 23 6.19 -10.19 6.65
CA ASN A 23 4.88 -10.83 6.58
C ASN A 23 3.94 -10.00 5.69
N PRO A 24 3.95 -10.21 4.36
CA PRO A 24 3.13 -9.45 3.42
C PRO A 24 1.63 -9.48 3.71
N SER A 25 1.13 -10.60 4.25
CA SER A 25 -0.28 -10.78 4.62
C SER A 25 -0.73 -9.94 5.81
N LYS A 26 0.20 -9.37 6.59
CA LYS A 26 -0.10 -8.46 7.71
C LYS A 26 -0.17 -6.99 7.30
N VAL A 27 0.20 -6.66 6.07
CA VAL A 27 0.12 -5.28 5.57
C VAL A 27 -1.35 -4.91 5.37
N GLY A 28 -1.74 -3.73 5.82
CA GLY A 28 -3.09 -3.19 5.61
C GLY A 28 -3.41 -3.06 4.12
N GLN A 29 -4.65 -3.40 3.73
CA GLN A 29 -5.08 -3.32 2.33
C GLN A 29 -5.09 -1.88 1.80
N ASP A 30 -5.42 -0.93 2.68
CA ASP A 30 -5.31 0.52 2.45
C ASP A 30 -3.89 0.93 2.09
N ARG A 31 -2.89 0.51 2.88
CA ARG A 31 -1.47 0.82 2.62
C ARG A 31 -0.99 0.25 1.29
N LEU A 32 -1.45 -0.95 0.92
CA LEU A 32 -1.12 -1.56 -0.37
C LEU A 32 -1.69 -0.77 -1.55
N ILE A 33 -2.96 -0.33 -1.47
CA ILE A 33 -3.58 0.46 -2.55
C ILE A 33 -2.94 1.84 -2.63
N ASN A 34 -2.67 2.48 -1.50
CA ASN A 34 -2.02 3.79 -1.47
C ASN A 34 -0.64 3.73 -2.14
N ALA A 35 0.16 2.73 -1.81
CA ALA A 35 1.47 2.50 -2.44
C ALA A 35 1.34 2.21 -3.94
N ALA A 36 0.40 1.36 -4.34
CA ALA A 36 0.17 1.01 -5.73
C ALA A 36 -0.26 2.24 -6.57
N ALA A 37 -1.22 3.02 -6.05
CA ALA A 37 -1.72 4.22 -6.71
C ALA A 37 -0.63 5.31 -6.78
N ALA A 38 0.08 5.57 -5.70
CA ALA A 38 1.15 6.57 -5.67
C ALA A 38 2.30 6.19 -6.63
N TYR A 39 2.71 4.93 -6.66
CA TYR A 39 3.73 4.48 -7.60
C TYR A 39 3.24 4.48 -9.05
N GLN A 40 1.95 4.19 -9.30
CA GLN A 40 1.35 4.33 -10.63
C GLN A 40 1.43 5.78 -11.12
N GLU A 41 1.15 6.74 -10.26
CA GLU A 41 1.13 8.17 -10.62
C GLU A 41 2.54 8.75 -10.80
N TYR A 42 3.45 8.46 -9.87
CA TYR A 42 4.73 9.19 -9.79
C TYR A 42 5.96 8.43 -10.29
N LYS A 43 5.91 7.08 -10.35
CA LYS A 43 7.00 6.22 -10.88
C LYS A 43 8.41 6.58 -10.34
N THR A 44 8.51 6.86 -9.04
CA THR A 44 9.76 7.25 -8.37
C THR A 44 9.79 6.73 -6.93
N SER A 45 10.85 7.04 -6.18
CA SER A 45 10.91 6.77 -4.74
C SER A 45 9.92 7.64 -3.98
N LEU A 46 9.12 7.04 -3.11
CA LEU A 46 8.00 7.71 -2.44
C LEU A 46 8.02 7.44 -0.94
N VAL A 47 7.66 8.47 -0.18
CA VAL A 47 7.11 8.34 1.16
C VAL A 47 5.64 8.73 1.05
N ILE A 48 4.74 7.81 1.34
CA ILE A 48 3.29 8.04 1.38
C ILE A 48 2.89 8.27 2.84
N VAL A 49 2.13 9.33 3.08
CA VAL A 49 1.53 9.61 4.40
C VAL A 49 0.03 9.51 4.26
N ASP A 50 -0.61 8.64 5.05
CA ASP A 50 -2.06 8.52 5.12
C ASP A 50 -2.52 8.88 6.53
N CYS A 51 -3.36 9.91 6.65
CA CYS A 51 -3.89 10.41 7.91
C CYS A 51 -5.32 9.91 8.09
N GLY A 52 -5.46 8.65 8.50
CA GLY A 52 -6.74 8.03 8.83
C GLY A 52 -6.98 7.94 10.34
N THR A 53 -7.57 6.82 10.78
CA THR A 53 -7.71 6.51 12.23
C THR A 53 -6.34 6.43 12.92
N ALA A 54 -5.33 5.94 12.21
CA ALA A 54 -3.93 6.09 12.56
C ALA A 54 -3.22 6.78 11.40
N THR A 55 -2.12 7.48 11.70
CA THR A 55 -1.27 8.03 10.65
C THR A 55 -0.25 6.97 10.23
N THR A 56 -0.20 6.63 8.95
CA THR A 56 0.83 5.72 8.41
C THR A 56 1.87 6.50 7.61
N LEU A 57 3.11 6.02 7.65
CA LEU A 57 4.15 6.43 6.73
C LEU A 57 4.67 5.18 6.03
N ASP A 58 4.59 5.16 4.71
CA ASP A 58 4.92 4.02 3.85
C ASP A 58 6.01 4.39 2.86
N VAL A 59 6.97 3.48 2.64
CA VAL A 59 8.10 3.70 1.72
C VAL A 59 7.98 2.79 0.51
N VAL A 60 8.09 3.38 -0.68
CA VAL A 60 8.21 2.67 -1.96
C VAL A 60 9.50 3.11 -2.65
N THR A 61 10.30 2.16 -3.12
CA THR A 61 11.54 2.47 -3.87
C THR A 61 11.25 2.92 -5.30
N ALA A 62 12.27 3.45 -5.99
CA ALA A 62 12.15 3.85 -7.39
C ALA A 62 11.76 2.70 -8.34
N GLU A 63 12.04 1.46 -7.95
CA GLU A 63 11.70 0.24 -8.70
C GLU A 63 10.27 -0.25 -8.40
N GLY A 64 9.53 0.42 -7.52
CA GLY A 64 8.17 0.04 -7.15
C GLY A 64 8.11 -1.04 -6.08
N VAL A 65 9.12 -1.10 -5.20
CA VAL A 65 9.14 -2.05 -4.08
C VAL A 65 8.63 -1.36 -2.81
N PHE A 66 7.49 -1.80 -2.31
CA PHE A 66 6.96 -1.42 -1.00
C PHE A 66 7.80 -2.07 0.10
N GLN A 67 8.46 -1.25 0.92
CA GLN A 67 9.35 -1.68 2.01
C GLN A 67 8.65 -1.71 3.38
N GLY A 68 7.37 -1.34 3.44
CA GLY A 68 6.66 -1.10 4.69
C GLY A 68 6.90 0.32 5.20
N GLY A 69 6.83 0.46 6.53
CA GLY A 69 7.00 1.74 7.20
C GLY A 69 6.35 1.72 8.58
N VAL A 70 5.98 2.89 9.09
CA VAL A 70 5.52 3.05 10.49
C VAL A 70 4.02 3.32 10.57
N ILE A 71 3.41 2.87 11.66
CA ILE A 71 2.05 3.22 12.06
C ILE A 71 2.17 4.04 13.33
N CYS A 72 1.74 5.29 13.28
CA CYS A 72 1.65 6.18 14.43
C CYS A 72 0.20 6.22 14.91
N PRO A 73 -0.10 5.74 16.13
CA PRO A 73 -1.42 5.93 16.72
C PRO A 73 -1.65 7.42 17.01
N ASP A 74 -2.85 7.89 16.71
CA ASP A 74 -3.44 9.19 17.07
C ASP A 74 -2.69 10.47 16.64
N CYS A 75 -3.36 11.29 15.80
CA CYS A 75 -3.22 12.74 15.75
C CYS A 75 -4.50 13.36 16.34
#